data_AF-Q3LBW4-F1
#
_entry.id   AF-Q3LBW4-F1
#
_cell.length_a   1.000
_cell.length_b   1.000
_cell.length_c   1.000
_cell.angle_alpha   90.00
_cell.angle_beta   90.00
_cell.angle_gamma   90.00
#
_symmetry.space_group_name_H-M   'P 1'
#
loop_
_entity.id
_entity.type
_entity.pdbx_description
1 polymer ?
#
loop_
_entity_poly.entity_id
_entity_poly.type
_entity_poly.pdbx_seq_one_letter_code
_entity_poly.pdbx_strand_id
1 'polypeptide(L)'
;LPVAELFHKIDNYEIKNISYIVKNSWLEGLYHFVKIIDKNGQFFYCELKPLSQNTFDQKITNLKVKDFTLIEEPHFDWINFFFKLILFLSSFVFLLYGCLNIKRLRKQLKNSKENLFDNQQQKD
;
A
#
# COMPACT_ATOMS: atom_id res chain seq x y z
N LEU A 1 -19.94 -13.55 -2.97
CA LEU A 1 -20.61 -14.60 -2.18
C LEU A 1 -20.88 -14.04 -0.78
N PRO A 2 -22.08 -14.22 -0.20
CA PRO A 2 -22.33 -13.89 1.21
C PRO A 2 -21.45 -14.73 2.14
N VAL A 3 -21.00 -14.14 3.26
CA VAL A 3 -20.15 -14.83 4.26
C VAL A 3 -20.81 -16.09 4.82
N ALA A 4 -22.14 -16.09 5.02
CA ALA A 4 -22.87 -17.25 5.50
C ALA A 4 -22.81 -18.44 4.52
N GLU A 5 -22.89 -18.16 3.22
CA GLU A 5 -22.81 -19.18 2.18
C GLU A 5 -21.39 -19.72 2.03
N LEU A 6 -20.37 -18.87 2.23
CA LEU A 6 -18.98 -19.31 2.36
C LEU A 6 -18.82 -20.32 3.50
N PHE A 7 -19.31 -20.01 4.70
CA PHE A 7 -19.19 -20.91 5.85
C PHE A 7 -19.95 -22.22 5.63
N HIS A 8 -21.11 -22.20 5.00
CA HIS A 8 -21.84 -23.42 4.64
C HIS A 8 -21.03 -24.33 3.71
N LYS A 9 -20.39 -23.76 2.67
CA LYS A 9 -19.54 -24.52 1.75
C LYS A 9 -18.28 -25.08 2.43
N ILE A 10 -17.71 -24.34 3.38
CA ILE A 10 -16.59 -24.79 4.23
C ILE A 10 -17.01 -25.98 5.08
N ASP A 11 -18.15 -25.87 5.78
CA ASP A 11 -18.63 -26.89 6.72
C ASP A 11 -19.04 -28.20 6.01
N ASN A 12 -19.54 -28.10 4.77
CA ASN A 12 -19.90 -29.26 3.96
C ASN A 12 -18.74 -29.82 3.12
N TYR A 13 -17.51 -29.33 3.33
CA TYR A 13 -16.34 -29.72 2.56
C TYR A 13 -16.53 -29.53 1.04
N GLU A 14 -17.31 -28.56 0.56
CA GLU A 14 -17.56 -28.34 -0.87
C GLU A 14 -16.42 -27.57 -1.57
N ILE A 15 -15.37 -27.27 -0.83
CA ILE A 15 -14.25 -26.43 -1.25
C ILE A 15 -13.03 -27.29 -1.57
N LYS A 16 -12.32 -26.92 -2.63
CA LYS A 16 -11.09 -27.59 -3.06
C LYS A 16 -9.86 -26.76 -2.71
N ASN A 17 -9.87 -25.46 -3.00
CA ASN A 17 -8.78 -24.54 -2.71
C ASN A 17 -9.30 -23.23 -2.15
N ILE A 18 -8.52 -22.62 -1.27
CA ILE A 18 -8.79 -21.31 -0.67
C ILE A 18 -7.53 -20.48 -0.86
N SER A 19 -7.60 -19.44 -1.68
CA SER A 19 -6.61 -18.38 -1.66
C SER A 19 -7.19 -17.15 -0.99
N TYR A 20 -6.37 -16.38 -0.29
CA TYR A 20 -6.82 -15.16 0.35
C TYR A 20 -5.82 -14.05 0.14
N ILE A 21 -6.36 -12.85 -0.02
CA ILE A 21 -5.65 -11.60 -0.14
C ILE A 21 -5.91 -10.82 1.13
N VAL A 22 -4.85 -10.52 1.88
CA VAL A 22 -4.92 -9.58 2.98
C VAL A 22 -4.81 -8.17 2.42
N LYS A 23 -5.90 -7.40 2.53
CA LYS A 23 -5.91 -5.97 2.26
C LYS A 23 -5.88 -5.22 3.58
N ASN A 24 -4.94 -4.29 3.70
CA ASN A 24 -4.94 -3.36 4.82
C ASN A 24 -5.63 -2.07 4.39
N SER A 25 -6.89 -1.86 4.80
CA SER A 25 -7.59 -0.60 4.57
C SER A 25 -7.26 0.37 5.69
N TRP A 26 -6.67 1.52 5.34
CA TRP A 26 -6.33 2.58 6.29
C TRP A 26 -7.53 3.13 7.07
N LEU A 27 -8.74 3.08 6.49
CA LEU A 27 -9.95 3.67 7.06
C LEU A 27 -10.80 2.69 7.88
N GLU A 28 -10.68 1.40 7.58
CA GLU A 28 -11.66 0.41 8.02
C GLU A 28 -11.03 -0.89 8.56
N GLY A 29 -9.69 -0.95 8.61
CA GLY A 29 -8.93 -2.07 9.19
C GLY A 29 -8.50 -3.14 8.16
N LEU A 30 -8.06 -4.28 8.68
CA LEU A 30 -7.68 -5.44 7.86
C LEU A 30 -8.93 -6.08 7.26
N TYR A 31 -8.96 -6.18 5.94
CA TYR A 31 -9.96 -6.94 5.18
C TYR A 31 -9.30 -8.16 4.56
N HIS A 32 -10.01 -9.28 4.60
CA HIS A 32 -9.57 -10.48 3.89
C HIS A 32 -10.49 -10.67 2.69
N PHE A 33 -9.92 -10.52 1.50
CA PHE A 33 -10.56 -10.94 0.27
C PHE A 33 -10.23 -12.40 0.06
N VAL A 34 -11.18 -13.28 0.34
CA VAL A 34 -11.01 -14.71 0.18
C VAL A 34 -11.52 -15.10 -1.20
N LYS A 35 -10.65 -15.72 -1.98
CA LYS A 35 -10.95 -16.36 -3.24
C LYS A 35 -11.05 -17.87 -3.01
N ILE A 36 -12.23 -18.42 -3.28
CA ILE A 36 -12.52 -19.83 -3.10
C ILE A 36 -12.67 -20.50 -4.46
N ILE A 37 -12.12 -21.70 -4.57
CA ILE A 37 -12.38 -22.63 -5.67
C ILE A 37 -13.16 -23.80 -5.10
N ASP A 38 -14.39 -23.99 -5.57
CA ASP A 38 -15.19 -25.14 -5.15
C ASP A 38 -14.65 -26.45 -5.75
N LYS A 39 -15.19 -27.59 -5.32
CA LYS A 39 -14.85 -28.92 -5.87
C LYS A 39 -15.11 -29.05 -7.37
N ASN A 40 -16.05 -28.28 -7.91
CA ASN A 40 -16.40 -28.25 -9.33
C ASN A 40 -15.51 -27.31 -10.14
N GLY A 41 -14.56 -26.61 -9.52
CA GLY A 41 -13.66 -25.66 -10.16
C GLY A 41 -14.25 -24.25 -10.36
N GLN A 42 -15.41 -23.95 -9.79
CA GLN A 42 -16.00 -22.61 -9.85
C GLN A 42 -15.32 -21.65 -8.87
N PHE A 43 -15.10 -20.41 -9.34
CA PHE A 43 -14.43 -19.36 -8.59
C PHE A 43 -15.45 -18.45 -7.89
N PHE A 44 -15.23 -18.20 -6.61
CA PHE A 44 -16.02 -17.27 -5.81
C PHE A 44 -15.12 -16.29 -5.06
N TYR A 45 -15.61 -15.07 -4.92
CA TYR A 45 -14.98 -14.04 -4.10
C TYR A 45 -15.88 -13.71 -2.92
N CYS A 46 -15.28 -13.63 -1.73
CA CYS A 46 -15.93 -13.22 -0.49
C CYS A 46 -15.07 -12.17 0.20
N GLU A 47 -15.69 -11.06 0.56
CA GLU A 47 -15.07 -10.04 1.40
C GLU A 47 -15.42 -10.34 2.86
N LEU A 48 -14.39 -10.53 3.69
CA LEU A 48 -14.55 -10.76 5.12
C LEU A 48 -14.29 -9.45 5.86
N LYS A 49 -15.28 -9.02 6.63
CA LYS A 49 -15.13 -7.99 7.65
C LYS A 49 -14.32 -8.54 8.84
N PRO A 50 -13.73 -7.67 9.70
CA PRO A 50 -12.89 -8.11 10.82
C PRO A 50 -13.55 -9.14 11.75
N LEU A 51 -14.84 -8.99 12.04
CA LEU A 51 -15.56 -9.91 12.92
C LEU A 51 -15.72 -11.31 12.31
N SER A 52 -16.04 -11.37 11.01
CA SER A 52 -16.14 -12.62 10.25
C SER A 52 -14.79 -13.28 9.98
N GLN A 53 -13.70 -12.49 10.02
CA GLN A 53 -12.35 -13.00 9.82
C GLN A 53 -11.92 -13.93 10.96
N ASN A 54 -12.12 -13.53 12.22
CA ASN A 54 -11.81 -14.39 13.37
C ASN A 54 -12.54 -15.74 13.28
N THR A 55 -13.81 -15.74 12.88
CA THR A 55 -14.59 -16.97 12.69
C THR A 55 -14.08 -17.81 11.53
N PHE A 56 -13.67 -17.16 10.43
CA PHE A 56 -13.05 -17.82 9.29
C PHE A 56 -11.72 -18.49 9.68
N ASP A 57 -10.83 -17.77 10.35
CA ASP A 57 -9.52 -18.29 10.78
C ASP A 57 -9.66 -19.48 11.73
N GLN A 58 -10.64 -19.42 12.65
CA GLN A 58 -10.97 -20.56 13.51
C GLN A 58 -11.49 -21.76 12.71
N LYS A 59 -12.41 -21.56 11.76
CA LYS A 59 -12.93 -22.64 10.90
C LYS A 59 -11.82 -23.27 10.06
N ILE A 60 -10.96 -22.45 9.46
CA ILE A 60 -9.82 -22.89 8.66
C ILE A 60 -8.80 -23.66 9.51
N THR A 61 -8.52 -23.19 10.74
CA THR A 61 -7.59 -23.88 11.65
C THR A 61 -8.16 -25.21 12.15
N ASN A 62 -9.47 -25.28 12.37
CA ASN A 62 -10.15 -26.51 12.78
C ASN A 62 -10.24 -27.54 11.65
N LEU A 63 -10.27 -27.08 10.40
CA LEU A 63 -10.17 -27.95 9.24
C LEU A 63 -8.71 -28.37 9.03
N LYS A 64 -8.50 -29.66 8.79
CA LYS A 64 -7.15 -30.14 8.52
C LYS A 64 -6.71 -29.60 7.16
N VAL A 65 -5.50 -29.03 7.09
CA VAL A 65 -4.82 -28.54 5.88
C VAL A 65 -4.77 -29.58 4.73
N LYS A 66 -5.10 -30.85 5.00
CA LYS A 66 -5.23 -31.90 3.98
C LYS A 66 -6.43 -31.72 3.05
N ASP A 67 -7.47 -30.99 3.47
CA ASP A 67 -8.74 -30.93 2.74
C ASP A 67 -8.79 -29.77 1.73
N PHE A 68 -7.89 -28.79 1.84
CA PHE A 68 -7.75 -27.69 0.87
C PHE A 68 -6.36 -27.07 0.94
N THR A 69 -5.92 -26.47 -0.18
CA THR A 69 -4.70 -25.65 -0.18
C THR A 69 -5.02 -24.22 0.23
N LEU A 70 -4.26 -23.69 1.19
CA LEU A 70 -4.31 -22.30 1.62
C LEU A 70 -3.18 -21.52 0.95
N ILE A 71 -3.50 -20.51 0.14
CA ILE A 71 -2.51 -19.69 -0.57
C ILE A 71 -2.73 -18.22 -0.20
N GLU A 72 -1.72 -17.59 0.38
CA GLU A 72 -1.71 -16.14 0.57
C GLU A 72 -1.28 -15.48 -0.75
N GLU A 73 -2.17 -14.70 -1.36
CA GLU A 73 -1.87 -13.98 -2.59
C GLU A 73 -1.27 -12.60 -2.26
N PRO A 74 -0.11 -12.24 -2.83
CA PRO A 74 0.51 -10.94 -2.58
C PRO A 74 -0.38 -9.82 -3.13
N HIS A 75 -0.71 -8.85 -2.28
CA HIS A 75 -1.49 -7.69 -2.67
C HIS A 75 -0.65 -6.43 -2.78
N PHE A 76 -0.73 -5.77 -3.91
CA PHE A 76 -0.11 -4.46 -4.13
C PHE A 76 -1.13 -3.34 -3.92
N ASP A 77 -0.91 -2.52 -2.92
CA ASP A 77 -1.76 -1.36 -2.60
C ASP A 77 -1.45 -0.20 -3.55
N TRP A 78 -2.16 -0.17 -4.68
CA TRP A 78 -2.05 0.87 -5.69
C TRP A 78 -2.30 2.27 -5.13
N ILE A 79 -3.27 2.43 -4.22
CA ILE A 79 -3.65 3.74 -3.69
C ILE A 79 -2.52 4.31 -2.84
N ASN A 80 -1.98 3.51 -1.92
CA ASN A 80 -0.84 3.91 -1.10
C ASN A 80 0.42 4.17 -1.95
N PHE A 81 0.64 3.37 -3.00
CA PHE A 81 1.71 3.64 -3.96
C PHE A 81 1.54 5.02 -4.63
N PHE A 82 0.33 5.36 -5.11
CA PHE A 82 0.07 6.67 -5.73
C PHE A 82 0.27 7.83 -4.74
N PHE A 83 -0.21 7.72 -3.51
CA PHE A 83 0.02 8.75 -2.50
C PHE A 83 1.50 8.95 -2.19
N LYS A 84 2.25 7.86 -2.02
CA LYS A 84 3.72 7.92 -1.83
C LYS A 84 4.42 8.54 -3.03
N LEU A 85 3.99 8.21 -4.24
CA LEU A 85 4.55 8.77 -5.47
C LEU A 85 4.31 10.28 -5.56
N ILE A 86 3.10 10.75 -5.26
CA ILE A 86 2.77 12.18 -5.24
C ILE A 86 3.62 12.91 -4.20
N LEU A 87 3.72 12.37 -2.98
CA LEU A 87 4.53 12.96 -1.90
C LEU A 87 6.03 13.00 -2.24
N PHE A 88 6.52 11.97 -2.91
CA PHE A 88 7.89 11.92 -3.40
C PHE A 88 8.13 12.99 -4.46
N LEU A 89 7.24 13.10 -5.45
CA LEU A 89 7.32 14.11 -6.50
C LEU A 89 7.24 15.54 -5.94
N SER A 90 6.33 15.80 -4.99
CA SER A 90 6.24 17.12 -4.36
C SER A 90 7.54 17.46 -3.62
N SER A 91 8.09 16.52 -2.85
CA SER A 91 9.36 16.70 -2.13
C SER A 91 10.52 16.95 -3.10
N PHE A 92 10.52 16.26 -4.24
CA PHE A 92 11.52 16.44 -5.29
C PHE A 92 11.46 17.83 -5.93
N VAL A 93 10.26 18.34 -6.22
CA VAL A 93 10.06 19.70 -6.73
C VAL A 93 10.56 20.75 -5.73
N PHE A 94 10.27 20.58 -4.43
CA PHE A 94 10.79 21.46 -3.39
C PHE A 94 12.32 21.43 -3.30
N LEU A 95 12.93 20.26 -3.42
CA LEU A 95 14.39 20.09 -3.45
C LEU A 95 15.02 20.82 -4.65
N LEU A 96 14.44 20.67 -5.84
CA LEU A 96 14.91 21.37 -7.04
C LEU A 96 14.81 22.88 -6.88
N TYR A 97 13.67 23.38 -6.38
CA TYR A 97 13.46 24.80 -6.15
C TYR A 97 14.45 25.36 -5.12
N GLY A 98 14.63 24.65 -3.99
CA GLY A 98 15.64 24.99 -2.98
C GLY A 98 17.05 25.02 -3.55
N CYS A 99 17.45 24.01 -4.33
CA CYS A 99 18.76 23.96 -4.98
C CYS A 99 19.00 25.15 -5.93
N LEU A 100 18.00 25.52 -6.72
CA LEU A 100 18.08 26.65 -7.65
C LEU A 100 18.16 27.99 -6.90
N ASN A 101 17.38 28.16 -5.84
CA ASN A 101 17.41 29.39 -5.02
C ASN A 101 18.74 29.55 -4.27
N ILE A 102 19.30 28.46 -3.73
CA ILE A 102 20.63 28.48 -3.09
C ILE A 102 21.71 28.88 -4.10
N LYS A 103 21.66 28.36 -5.34
CA LYS A 103 22.59 28.79 -6.40
C LYS A 103 22.45 30.28 -6.71
N ARG A 104 21.21 30.80 -6.78
CA ARG A 104 20.94 32.22 -7.01
C ARG A 104 21.45 33.10 -5.87
N LEU A 105 21.19 32.71 -4.62
CA LEU A 105 21.68 33.40 -3.42
C LEU A 105 23.20 33.42 -3.36
N ARG A 106 23.87 32.29 -3.66
CA ARG A 106 25.34 32.23 -3.74
C ARG A 106 25.89 33.20 -4.80
N LYS A 107 25.23 33.30 -5.95
CA LYS A 107 25.63 34.24 -7.02
C LYS A 107 25.43 35.70 -6.60
N GLN A 108 24.30 36.02 -5.96
CA GLN A 108 24.05 37.38 -5.43
C GLN A 108 25.05 37.77 -4.34
N LEU A 109 25.36 36.86 -3.41
CA LEU A 109 26.39 37.06 -2.38
C LEU A 109 27.77 37.29 -2.97
N LYS A 110 28.14 36.55 -4.04
CA LYS A 110 29.44 36.73 -4.71
C LYS A 110 29.53 38.11 -5.37
N ASN A 111 28.54 38.48 -6.19
CA ASN A 111 28.50 39.77 -6.86
C ASN A 111 28.45 40.95 -5.87
N SER A 112 27.72 40.79 -4.76
CA SER A 112 27.67 41.81 -3.70
C SER A 112 29.03 42.02 -3.03
N LYS A 113 29.84 40.96 -2.87
CA LYS A 113 31.20 41.07 -2.30
C LYS A 113 32.17 41.73 -3.27
N GLU A 114 32.10 41.39 -4.56
CA GLU A 114 32.93 42.02 -5.61
C GLU A 114 32.65 43.52 -5.70
N ASN A 115 31.38 43.93 -5.78
CA ASN A 115 31.00 45.35 -5.81
C ASN A 115 31.43 46.13 -4.54
N LEU A 116 31.51 45.46 -3.38
CA LEU A 116 31.93 46.10 -2.13
C LEU A 116 33.44 46.34 -2.11
N PHE A 117 34.23 45.42 -2.69
CA PHE A 117 35.67 45.55 -2.87
C PHE A 117 36.02 46.66 -3.88
N ASP A 118 35.33 46.71 -5.02
CA ASP A 118 35.58 47.74 -6.05
C ASP A 118 35.29 49.17 -5.53
N ASN A 119 34.22 49.33 -4.75
CA ASN A 119 33.87 50.62 -4.14
C ASN A 119 34.84 51.06 -3.03
N GLN A 120 35.59 50.14 -2.42
CA GLN A 120 36.63 50.47 -1.44
C GLN A 120 37.92 50.91 -2.15
N GLN A 121 38.29 50.25 -3.25
CA GLN A 121 39.48 50.64 -4.03
C GLN A 121 39.34 51.98 -4.78
N GLN A 122 38.13 52.44 -5.07
CA GLN A 122 37.90 53.77 -5.65
C GLN A 122 37.94 54.93 -4.64
N LYS A 123 38.01 54.63 -3.33
CA LYS A 123 38.03 55.64 -2.26
C LYS A 123 39.43 55.89 -1.66
N ASP A 124 40.40 55.07 -2.02
CA ASP A 124 41.83 55.21 -1.67
C ASP A 124 42.62 55.84 -2.84
#